data_AF-A0A7Z9JNL8-F1
#
_entry.id   AF-A0A7Z9JNL8-F1
#
_cell.length_a   1.000
_cell.length_b   1.000
_cell.length_c   1.000
_cell.angle_alpha   90.00
_cell.angle_beta   90.00
_cell.angle_gamma   90.00
#
_symmetry.space_group_name_H-M   'P 1'
#
loop_
_entity.id
_entity.type
_entity.pdbx_description
1 polymer ?
#
loop_
_entity_poly.entity_id
_entity_poly.type
_entity_poly.pdbx_seq_one_letter_code
_entity_poly.pdbx_strand_id
1 'polypeptide(L)'
;TFALVLVILNVATSPATEGNSYYGLAIGFTVLAGAYAVGPISGGAFNPAVGFGPILVDALAGEGSFENLWHYIVWPIVGGLLALPVFRMQHGTERN
;
A
#
# COMPACT_ATOMS: atom_id res chain seq x y z
N THR A 1 -1.62 1.13 -4.01
CA THR A 1 -1.07 1.70 -2.75
C THR A 1 -2.00 2.65 -2.05
N PHE A 2 -2.63 3.61 -2.76
CA PHE A 2 -3.61 4.53 -2.17
C PHE A 2 -4.62 3.84 -1.23
N ALA A 3 -5.34 2.83 -1.73
CA ALA A 3 -6.34 2.12 -0.94
C ALA A 3 -5.74 1.43 0.30
N LEU A 4 -4.57 0.81 0.16
CA LEU A 4 -3.86 0.18 1.27
C LEU A 4 -3.50 1.19 2.36
N VAL A 5 -2.91 2.33 1.99
CA VAL A 5 -2.52 3.37 2.95
C VAL A 5 -3.76 4.01 3.57
N LEU A 6 -4.82 4.25 2.79
CA LEU A 6 -6.07 4.80 3.31
C LEU A 6 -6.71 3.87 4.34
N VAL A 7 -6.72 2.56 4.09
CA VAL A 7 -7.22 1.56 5.05
C VAL A 7 -6.35 1.54 6.29
N ILE A 8 -5.01 1.51 6.16
CA ILE A 8 -4.09 1.57 7.31
C ILE A 8 -4.38 2.81 8.17
N LEU A 9 -4.55 3.98 7.55
CA LEU A 9 -4.86 5.22 8.28
C LEU A 9 -6.20 5.11 9.03
N ASN A 10 -7.23 4.60 8.36
CA ASN A 10 -8.57 4.46 8.94
C ASN A 10 -8.63 3.43 10.07
N VAL A 11 -7.98 2.28 9.92
CA VAL A 11 -8.13 1.18 10.89
C VAL A 11 -7.08 1.22 11.98
N ALA A 12 -5.82 1.57 11.68
CA ALA A 12 -4.73 1.44 12.64
C ALA A 12 -4.32 2.76 13.31
N THR A 13 -4.74 3.92 12.78
CA THR A 13 -4.33 5.23 13.30
C THR A 13 -5.48 6.15 13.72
N SER A 14 -6.72 5.80 13.39
CA SER A 14 -7.88 6.60 13.79
C SER A 14 -8.25 6.32 15.25
N PRO A 15 -8.51 7.36 16.06
CA PRO A 15 -9.05 7.18 17.41
C PRO A 15 -10.40 6.44 17.42
N ALA A 16 -11.20 6.62 16.36
CA ALA A 16 -12.52 5.98 16.23
C ALA A 16 -12.45 4.44 16.19
N THR A 17 -11.29 3.89 15.86
CA THR A 17 -11.07 2.44 15.78
C THR A 17 -10.14 1.92 16.87
N GLU A 18 -9.80 2.72 17.88
CA GLU A 18 -8.91 2.31 18.95
C GLU A 18 -9.46 1.09 19.73
N GLY A 19 -8.58 0.11 20.02
CA GLY A 19 -8.95 -1.15 20.67
C GLY A 19 -9.55 -2.24 19.76
N ASN A 20 -9.68 -2.02 18.44
CA ASN A 20 -10.19 -3.01 17.51
C ASN A 20 -9.14 -4.09 17.15
N SER A 21 -9.40 -5.36 17.46
CA SER A 21 -8.47 -6.47 17.18
C SER A 21 -8.35 -6.88 15.70
N TYR A 22 -9.14 -6.29 14.79
CA TYR A 22 -9.26 -6.73 13.39
C TYR A 22 -8.44 -5.92 12.37
N TYR A 23 -7.54 -5.03 12.83
CA TYR A 23 -6.73 -4.19 11.93
C TYR A 23 -5.99 -4.99 10.86
N GLY A 24 -5.31 -6.07 11.29
CA GLY A 24 -4.52 -6.92 10.39
C GLY A 24 -5.39 -7.59 9.33
N LEU A 25 -6.62 -7.97 9.68
CA LEU A 25 -7.56 -8.60 8.75
C LEU A 25 -8.01 -7.60 7.66
N ALA A 26 -8.35 -6.37 8.05
CA ALA A 26 -8.75 -5.32 7.12
C ALA A 26 -7.62 -4.94 6.15
N ILE A 27 -6.40 -4.78 6.67
CA ILE A 27 -5.21 -4.49 5.86
C ILE A 27 -4.92 -5.67 4.92
N GLY A 28 -4.94 -6.90 5.43
CA GLY A 28 -4.71 -8.12 4.65
C GLY A 28 -5.70 -8.29 3.50
N PHE A 29 -7.00 -8.13 3.76
CA PHE A 29 -8.02 -8.19 2.71
C PHE A 29 -7.88 -7.08 1.67
N THR A 30 -7.41 -5.90 2.07
CA THR A 30 -7.15 -4.81 1.12
C THR A 30 -6.01 -5.16 0.18
N VAL A 31 -4.93 -5.76 0.70
CA VAL A 31 -3.83 -6.28 -0.14
C VAL A 31 -4.33 -7.39 -1.05
N LEU A 32 -5.11 -8.34 -0.52
CA LEU A 32 -5.68 -9.45 -1.29
C LEU A 32 -6.55 -8.95 -2.44
N ALA A 33 -7.50 -8.07 -2.14
CA ALA A 33 -8.39 -7.47 -3.13
C ALA A 33 -7.59 -6.70 -4.21
N GLY A 34 -6.58 -5.94 -3.79
CA GLY A 34 -5.67 -5.27 -4.73
C GLY A 34 -4.91 -6.26 -5.60
N ALA A 35 -4.38 -7.34 -5.03
CA ALA A 35 -3.65 -8.36 -5.78
C ALA A 35 -4.53 -9.04 -6.83
N TYR A 36 -5.80 -9.33 -6.52
CA TYR A 36 -6.73 -9.88 -7.51
C TYR A 36 -7.16 -8.86 -8.57
N ALA A 37 -7.42 -7.61 -8.17
CA ALA A 37 -7.95 -6.59 -9.08
C ALA A 37 -6.89 -6.05 -10.04
N VAL A 38 -5.67 -5.80 -9.57
CA VAL A 38 -4.62 -5.13 -10.34
C VAL A 38 -3.29 -5.89 -10.38
N GLY A 39 -3.19 -7.04 -9.70
CA GLY A 39 -2.00 -7.90 -9.74
C GLY A 39 -1.59 -8.34 -11.15
N PRO A 40 -2.52 -8.78 -12.02
CA PRO A 40 -2.18 -9.14 -13.40
C PRO A 40 -1.66 -7.97 -14.26
N ILE A 41 -1.91 -6.72 -13.84
CA ILE A 41 -1.50 -5.51 -14.56
C ILE A 41 -0.14 -5.01 -14.04
N SER A 42 0.03 -4.91 -12.72
CA SER A 42 1.18 -4.23 -12.11
C SER A 42 1.98 -5.09 -11.12
N GLY A 43 1.75 -6.40 -11.06
CA GLY A 43 2.40 -7.32 -10.12
C GLY A 43 1.93 -7.20 -8.66
N GLY A 44 0.96 -6.33 -8.36
CA GLY A 44 0.35 -6.21 -7.03
C GLY A 44 1.26 -5.66 -5.93
N ALA A 45 2.43 -5.13 -6.28
CA ALA A 45 3.36 -4.55 -5.31
C ALA A 45 2.92 -3.13 -4.92
N PHE A 46 2.22 -3.03 -3.78
CA PHE A 46 1.73 -1.76 -3.25
C PHE A 46 2.72 -1.08 -2.30
N ASN A 47 3.92 -1.61 -2.16
CA ASN A 47 4.97 -1.11 -1.26
C ASN A 47 6.33 -1.20 -1.99
N PRO A 48 7.16 -0.14 -1.96
CA PRO A 48 8.48 -0.15 -2.59
C PRO A 48 9.39 -1.29 -2.13
N ALA A 49 9.38 -1.62 -0.84
CA ALA A 49 10.18 -2.72 -0.30
C ALA A 49 9.73 -4.09 -0.83
N VAL A 50 8.40 -4.26 -1.01
CA VAL A 50 7.82 -5.49 -1.56
C VAL A 50 8.10 -5.62 -3.05
N GLY A 51 8.13 -4.52 -3.80
CA GLY A 51 8.51 -4.54 -5.22
C GLY A 51 10.01 -4.72 -5.45
N PHE A 52 10.85 -4.15 -4.58
CA PHE A 52 12.31 -4.25 -4.68
C PHE A 52 12.83 -5.67 -4.45
N GLY A 53 12.26 -6.41 -3.49
CA GLY A 53 12.74 -7.74 -3.11
C GLY A 53 12.83 -8.72 -4.29
N PRO A 54 11.74 -8.99 -5.03
CA PRO A 54 11.75 -9.88 -6.19
C PRO A 54 12.70 -9.41 -7.29
N ILE A 55 12.73 -8.10 -7.60
CA ILE A 55 13.64 -7.52 -8.61
C ILE A 55 15.11 -7.74 -8.23
N LEU A 56 15.45 -7.59 -6.95
CA LEU A 56 16.80 -7.86 -6.45
C LEU A 56 17.15 -9.33 -6.59
N VAL A 57 16.25 -10.24 -6.22
CA VAL A 57 16.47 -11.69 -6.34
C VAL A 57 16.68 -12.08 -7.81
N ASP A 58 15.84 -11.59 -8.72
CA ASP A 58 15.97 -11.88 -10.16
C ASP A 58 17.28 -11.31 -10.72
N ALA A 59 17.67 -10.10 -10.31
CA ALA A 59 18.94 -9.49 -10.72
C ALA A 59 20.15 -10.28 -10.21
N LEU A 60 20.10 -10.80 -8.97
CA LEU A 60 21.15 -11.65 -8.41
C LEU A 60 21.21 -13.04 -9.06
N ALA A 61 20.07 -13.56 -9.53
CA ALA A 61 19.99 -14.80 -10.30
C ALA A 61 20.52 -14.65 -11.74
N GLY A 62 20.80 -13.41 -12.18
CA GLY A 62 21.29 -13.11 -13.53
C GLY A 62 20.19 -13.02 -14.59
N GLU A 63 18.93 -13.07 -14.19
CA GLU A 63 17.76 -13.06 -15.08
C GLU A 63 17.02 -11.71 -15.08
N GLY A 64 17.29 -10.85 -14.09
CA GLY A 64 16.56 -9.61 -13.85
C GLY A 64 17.28 -8.32 -14.29
N SER A 65 16.47 -7.27 -14.50
CA SER A 65 16.92 -5.89 -14.75
C SER A 65 16.30 -4.93 -13.73
N PHE A 66 17.06 -3.93 -13.29
CA PHE A 66 16.58 -2.88 -12.39
C PHE A 66 15.74 -1.81 -13.10
N GLU A 67 15.56 -1.90 -14.41
CA GLU A 67 14.84 -0.90 -15.21
C GLU A 67 13.40 -0.67 -14.73
N ASN A 68 12.74 -1.70 -14.21
CA ASN A 68 11.38 -1.57 -13.70
C ASN A 68 11.29 -1.08 -12.25
N LEU A 69 12.41 -0.97 -11.54
CA LEU A 69 12.44 -0.67 -10.12
C LEU A 69 11.83 0.70 -9.80
N TRP A 70 12.07 1.70 -10.66
CA TRP A 70 11.58 3.06 -10.42
C TRP A 70 10.05 3.11 -10.37
N HIS A 71 9.34 2.27 -11.14
CA HIS A 71 7.88 2.18 -11.09
C HIS A 71 7.39 1.75 -9.70
N TYR A 72 8.06 0.79 -9.09
CA TYR A 72 7.73 0.26 -7.77
C TYR A 72 8.17 1.18 -6.63
N ILE A 73 9.01 2.17 -6.88
CA ILE A 73 9.36 3.20 -5.91
C ILE A 73 8.40 4.38 -6.02
N VAL A 74 8.30 4.98 -7.22
CA VAL A 74 7.61 6.26 -7.42
C VAL A 74 6.10 6.11 -7.24
N TRP A 75 5.46 5.15 -7.90
CA TRP A 75 3.99 5.04 -7.89
C TRP A 75 3.41 4.67 -6.53
N PRO A 76 4.03 3.76 -5.74
CA PRO A 76 3.56 3.50 -4.39
C PRO A 76 3.71 4.71 -3.46
N ILE A 77 4.81 5.48 -3.55
CA ILE A 77 4.99 6.70 -2.75
C ILE A 77 3.91 7.71 -3.09
N VAL A 78 3.71 8.00 -4.39
CA VAL A 78 2.67 8.92 -4.85
C VAL A 78 1.29 8.48 -4.38
N GLY A 79 0.95 7.20 -4.55
CA GLY A 79 -0.33 6.66 -4.11
C GLY A 79 -0.53 6.76 -2.59
N GLY A 80 0.51 6.52 -1.79
CA GLY A 80 0.47 6.65 -0.34
C GLY A 80 0.30 8.11 0.11
N LEU A 81 1.01 9.05 -0.51
CA LEU A 81 0.89 10.47 -0.21
C LEU A 81 -0.51 11.01 -0.52
N LEU A 82 -1.12 10.57 -1.62
CA LEU A 82 -2.49 10.95 -1.99
C LEU A 82 -3.56 10.40 -1.03
N ALA A 83 -3.27 9.34 -0.28
CA ALA A 83 -4.21 8.80 0.72
C ALA A 83 -4.39 9.73 1.93
N LEU A 84 -3.36 10.48 2.30
CA LEU A 84 -3.38 11.38 3.44
C LEU A 84 -4.44 12.50 3.34
N PRO A 85 -4.53 13.29 2.26
CA PRO A 85 -5.56 14.33 2.17
C PRO A 85 -6.98 13.74 2.19
N VAL A 86 -7.20 12.57 1.58
CA VAL A 86 -8.52 11.90 1.61
C VAL A 86 -8.86 11.45 3.03
N PHE A 87 -7.91 10.85 3.75
CA PHE A 87 -8.09 10.50 5.15
C PHE A 87 -8.44 11.72 6.01
N ARG A 88 -7.76 12.86 5.77
CA ARG A 88 -8.05 14.13 6.46
C ARG A 88 -9.44 14.68 6.13
N MET A 89 -9.95 14.49 4.91
CA MET A 89 -11.33 14.87 4.57
C MET A 89 -12.34 13.98 5.29
N GLN A 90 -12.06 12.69 5.45
CA GLN A 90 -12.92 11.74 6.18
C GLN A 90 -12.99 12.05 7.68
N HIS A 91 -11.87 12.46 8.28
CA HIS A 91 -11.75 12.71 9.73
C HIS A 91 -11.69 14.20 10.08
N GLY A 92 -11.97 15.09 9.12
CA GLY A 92 -11.85 16.54 9.27
C GLY A 92 -12.82 17.14 10.30
N THR A 93 -13.77 16.35 10.80
CA THR A 93 -14.83 16.78 11.73
C THR A 93 -14.59 16.35 13.18
N GLU A 94 -13.66 15.44 13.47
CA GLU A 94 -13.47 14.86 14.82
C GLU A 94 -12.39 15.55 15.65
N ARG A 95 -11.89 16.71 15.20
CA ARG A 95 -10.82 17.47 15.89
C ARG A 95 -11.30 18.68 16.70
N ASN A 96 -12.60 18.77 17.04
CA ASN A 96 -13.13 19.77 17.96
C ASN A 96 -13.51 19.15 19.31
#